data_AF-A0A0G3B3Q9-F1
#
_entry.id   AF-A0A0G3B3Q9-F1
#
_cell.length_a   1.000
_cell.length_b   1.000
_cell.length_c   1.000
_cell.angle_alpha   90.00
_cell.angle_beta   90.00
_cell.angle_gamma   90.00
#
_symmetry.space_group_name_H-M   'P 1'
#
loop_
_entity.id
_entity.type
_entity.pdbx_description
1 polymer ?
#
loop_
_entity_poly.entity_id
_entity_poly.type
_entity_poly.pdbx_seq_one_letter_code
_entity_poly.pdbx_strand_id
1 'polypeptide(L)' 'MWLRDSTRIGACYLCRELLSPEGMVLAMQSAFPAKGWRLRIWYNETIDEEIEPQRGDCIELSSRADALLSFMSFQEKV' A
#
# COMPACT_ATOMS: atom_id res chain seq x y z
N MET A 1 -11.07 0.35 4.18
CA MET A 1 -9.77 0.85 3.67
C MET A 1 -9.15 -0.24 2.83
N TRP A 2 -8.19 0.09 1.97
CA TRP A 2 -7.57 -0.92 1.11
C TRP A 2 -6.07 -0.98 1.36
N LEU A 3 -5.52 -2.19 1.31
CA LEU A 3 -4.08 -2.39 1.25
C LEU A 3 -3.75 -2.94 -0.12
N ARG A 4 -2.88 -2.25 -0.83
CA ARG A 4 -2.26 -2.78 -2.02
C ARG A 4 -0.88 -3.31 -1.66
N ASP A 5 -0.55 -4.50 -2.11
CA ASP A 5 0.72 -5.16 -1.81
C ASP A 5 1.29 -5.81 -3.08
N SER A 6 2.32 -5.16 -3.64
CA SER A 6 2.95 -5.60 -4.89
C SER A 6 3.63 -6.96 -4.77
N THR A 7 3.93 -7.43 -3.54
CA THR A 7 4.50 -8.76 -3.32
C THR A 7 3.54 -9.89 -3.68
N ARG A 8 2.24 -9.61 -3.72
CA ARG A 8 1.19 -10.60 -4.05
C ARG A 8 1.15 -10.94 -5.52
N ILE A 9 1.67 -10.07 -6.37
CA ILE A 9 1.68 -10.21 -7.83
C ILE A 9 3.08 -10.36 -8.41
N GLY A 10 4.11 -10.48 -7.56
CA GLY A 10 5.50 -10.65 -8.01
C GLY A 10 6.01 -9.46 -8.82
N ALA A 11 5.59 -8.23 -8.49
CA ALA A 11 6.04 -7.03 -9.19
C ALA A 11 7.58 -6.86 -9.09
N CYS A 12 8.17 -6.23 -10.11
CA CYS A 12 9.60 -5.92 -10.14
C CYS A 12 10.04 -4.89 -9.08
N TYR A 13 9.07 -4.22 -8.45
CA TYR A 13 9.25 -3.33 -7.31
C TYR A 13 8.46 -3.84 -6.11
N LEU A 14 9.00 -3.64 -4.91
CA LEU A 14 8.35 -4.00 -3.66
C LEU A 14 7.77 -2.74 -3.00
N CYS A 15 6.44 -2.65 -3.02
CA CYS A 15 5.67 -1.54 -2.49
C CYS A 15 4.40 -2.06 -1.80
N ARG A 16 4.03 -1.38 -0.72
CA ARG A 16 2.74 -1.52 -0.06
C ARG A 16 2.11 -0.15 0.15
N GLU A 17 0.85 -0.01 -0.20
CA GLU A 17 0.11 1.25 -0.13
C GLU A 17 -1.12 1.07 0.74
N LEU A 18 -1.34 1.99 1.67
CA LEU A 18 -2.58 2.11 2.41
C LEU A 18 -3.45 3.16 1.70
N LEU A 19 -4.62 2.71 1.24
CA LEU A 19 -5.56 3.48 0.43
C LEU A 19 -6.84 3.78 1.23
N SER A 20 -7.41 4.96 1.01
CA SER A 20 -8.76 5.30 1.46
C SER A 20 -9.80 4.42 0.73
N PRO A 21 -11.06 4.39 1.19
CA PRO A 21 -12.14 3.70 0.48
C PRO A 21 -12.32 4.15 -0.97
N GLU A 22 -11.97 5.40 -1.28
CA GLU A 22 -12.09 6.04 -2.59
C GLU A 22 -10.85 5.86 -3.49
N GLY A 23 -9.80 5.17 -3.01
CA GLY A 23 -8.57 4.93 -3.78
C GLY A 23 -7.46 5.97 -3.55
N MET A 24 -7.65 6.90 -2.61
CA MET A 24 -6.62 7.88 -2.29
C MET A 24 -5.47 7.23 -1.53
N VAL A 25 -4.22 7.37 -2.01
CA VAL A 25 -3.05 6.86 -1.27
C VAL A 25 -2.83 7.72 -0.03
N LEU A 26 -2.81 7.09 1.15
CA LEU A 26 -2.61 7.73 2.46
C LEU A 26 -1.19 7.52 2.99
N ALA A 27 -0.65 6.33 2.78
CA ALA A 27 0.71 5.99 3.17
C ALA A 27 1.29 4.97 2.18
N MET A 28 2.60 5.03 1.97
CA MET A 28 3.33 4.14 1.10
C MET A 28 4.54 3.61 1.84
N GLN A 29 4.79 2.31 1.74
CA GLN A 29 5.98 1.65 2.23
C GLN A 29 6.68 0.96 1.07
N SER A 30 7.96 1.28 0.86
CA SER A 30 8.77 0.69 -0.21
C SER A 30 10.03 0.04 0.36
N ALA A 31 10.52 -1.00 -0.31
CA ALA A 31 11.76 -1.69 0.07
C ALA A 31 12.99 -1.14 -0.68
N PHE A 32 12.82 -0.64 -1.90
CA PHE A 32 13.92 -0.08 -2.71
C PHE A 32 13.37 0.89 -3.78
N PRO A 33 14.04 2.01 -4.10
CA PRO A 33 15.26 2.54 -3.48
C PRO A 33 15.00 3.35 -2.19
N ALA A 34 13.75 3.77 -1.95
CA ALA A 34 13.35 4.40 -0.71
C ALA A 34 12.98 3.30 0.30
N LYS A 35 13.84 3.04 1.30
CA LYS A 35 13.51 2.14 2.42
C LYS A 35 12.67 2.88 3.45
N GLY A 36 11.52 2.30 3.80
CA GLY A 36 10.67 2.79 4.88
C GLY A 36 9.25 3.14 4.42
N TRP A 37 8.45 3.63 5.35
CA TRP A 37 7.11 4.13 5.06
C TRP A 37 7.05 5.66 5.16
N ARG A 38 6.17 6.26 4.36
CA ARG A 38 5.87 7.69 4.37
C ARG A 38 4.36 7.90 4.35
N LEU A 39 3.90 8.86 5.14
CA LEU A 39 2.54 9.39 5.00
C LEU A 39 2.51 10.38 3.83
N ARG A 40 1.39 10.42 3.12
CA ARG A 40 1.13 11.49 2.17
C ARG A 40 0.73 12.75 2.95
N ILE A 41 1.45 13.82 2.70
CA ILE A 41 1.20 15.16 3.24
C ILE A 41 0.50 16.01 2.19
N TRP A 42 0.85 15.83 0.90
CA TRP A 42 0.30 16.62 -0.21
C TRP A 42 -0.30 15.76 -1.32
N TYR A 43 -1.31 16.31 -2.01
CA TYR A 43 -2.00 15.60 -3.09
C TYR A 43 -1.11 15.24 -4.29
N ASN A 44 0.00 15.93 -4.52
CA ASN A 44 0.89 15.68 -5.66
C ASN A 44 2.06 14.73 -5.36
N GLU A 45 2.20 14.23 -4.13
CA GLU A 45 3.32 13.33 -3.75
C GLU A 45 3.17 11.91 -4.30
N THR A 46 1.95 11.50 -4.59
CA THR A 46 1.61 10.16 -5.05
C THR A 46 0.35 10.20 -5.88
N ILE A 47 0.28 9.30 -6.85
CA ILE A 47 -0.87 9.13 -7.72
C ILE A 47 -1.94 8.35 -6.94
N ASP A 48 -3.19 8.77 -7.07
CA ASP A 48 -4.33 8.02 -6.55
C ASP A 48 -4.59 6.81 -7.44
N GLU A 49 -4.92 5.69 -6.82
CA GLU A 49 -4.99 4.42 -7.51
C GLU A 49 -6.43 3.94 -7.56
N GLU A 50 -6.86 3.48 -8.73
CA GLU A 50 -8.14 2.79 -8.85
C GLU A 50 -8.06 1.44 -8.14
N ILE A 51 -9.02 1.20 -7.25
CA ILE A 51 -9.09 -0.06 -6.52
C ILE A 51 -9.64 -1.13 -7.45
N GLU A 52 -8.79 -2.09 -7.80
CA GLU A 52 -9.15 -3.24 -8.63
C GLU A 52 -9.00 -4.55 -7.84
N PRO A 53 -10.07 -5.03 -7.15
CA PRO A 53 -9.98 -6.24 -6.32
C PRO A 53 -9.61 -7.51 -7.10
N GLN A 54 -9.87 -7.53 -8.42
CA GLN A 54 -9.57 -8.67 -9.29
C GLN A 54 -8.08 -8.79 -9.63
N ARG A 55 -7.30 -7.71 -9.48
CA ARG A 55 -5.86 -7.70 -9.79
C ARG A 55 -5.04 -8.51 -8.80
N GLY A 56 -5.62 -8.84 -7.63
CA GLY A 56 -5.03 -9.74 -6.64
C GLY A 56 -3.97 -9.12 -5.73
N ASP A 57 -3.57 -7.87 -5.98
CA ASP A 57 -2.69 -7.09 -5.11
C ASP A 57 -3.45 -6.27 -4.05
N CYS A 58 -4.76 -6.09 -4.21
CA CYS A 58 -5.60 -5.33 -3.29
C CYS A 58 -6.35 -6.24 -2.30
N ILE A 59 -6.35 -5.85 -1.03
CA ILE A 59 -7.23 -6.42 0.00
C ILE A 59 -8.04 -5.33 0.68
N GLU A 60 -9.30 -5.64 0.95
CA GLU A 60 -10.15 -4.81 1.80
C GLU A 60 -9.80 -5.07 3.26
N LEU A 61 -9.71 -3.99 4.03
CA LEU A 61 -9.45 -4.00 5.46
C LEU A 61 -10.65 -3.41 6.19
N SER A 62 -11.25 -4.25 7.04
CA SER A 62 -12.47 -4.00 7.80
C SER A 62 -12.31 -2.99 8.94
N SER A 63 -11.08 -2.76 9.42
CA SER A 63 -10.82 -1.81 10.51
C SER A 63 -9.53 -1.01 10.32
N ARG A 64 -9.45 0.12 11.01
CA ARG A 64 -8.24 0.95 11.04
C ARG A 64 -7.06 0.29 11.73
N ALA A 65 -7.32 -0.53 12.75
CA ALA A 65 -6.27 -1.26 13.46
C ALA A 65 -5.66 -2.34 12.56
N ASP A 66 -6.50 -3.14 11.89
CA ASP A 66 -6.04 -4.18 10.95
C ASP A 66 -5.24 -3.60 9.81
N ALA A 67 -5.66 -2.42 9.33
CA ALA A 67 -4.97 -1.69 8.29
C ALA A 67 -3.57 -1.27 8.70
N LEU A 68 -3.41 -0.71 9.90
CA LEU A 68 -2.12 -0.28 10.41
C LEU A 68 -1.17 -1.48 10.60
N LEU A 69 -1.67 -2.55 11.23
CA LEU A 69 -0.90 -3.77 11.45
C LEU A 69 -0.48 -4.43 10.13
N SER A 70 -1.42 -4.55 9.19
CA SER A 70 -1.14 -5.12 7.87
C SER A 70 -0.16 -4.27 7.09
N PHE A 71 -0.28 -2.94 7.15
CA PHE A 71 0.67 -2.03 6.52
C PHE A 71 2.08 -2.20 7.10
N MET A 72 2.22 -2.11 8.42
CA MET A 72 3.53 -2.18 9.12
C MET A 72 4.25 -3.53 9.01
N SER A 73 3.53 -4.63 8.74
CA SER A 73 4.13 -5.97 8.62
C SER A 73 4.98 -6.19 7.36
N PHE A 74 5.15 -5.18 6.52
CA PHE A 74 5.90 -5.30 5.28
C PHE A 74 7.38 -5.54 5.58
N GLN A 75 7.87 -6.72 5.21
CA GLN A 75 9.27 -7.11 5.30
C GLN A 75 9.84 -7.25 3.89
N GLU A 76 11.06 -6.76 3.70
CA GLU A 76 11.86 -7.06 2.52
C GLU A 76 12.11 -8.58 2.52
N LYS A 77 11.60 -9.30 1.52
CA LYS A 77 12.03 -10.68 1.28
C LYS A 77 13.46 -10.58 0.76
N VAL A 78 14.41 -10.95 1.61
CA VAL A 78 15.84 -11.10 1.27
C VAL A 78 16.01 -12.20 0.23
#